data_AF-A0A8S2ER85-F1
#
_entry.id   AF-A0A8S2ER85-F1
#
_cell.length_a   1.000
_cell.length_b   1.000
_cell.length_c   1.000
_cell.angle_alpha   90.00
_cell.angle_beta   90.00
_cell.angle_gamma   90.00
#
_symmetry.space_group_name_H-M   'P 1'
#
loop_
_entity.id
_entity.type
_entity.pdbx_description
1 polymer ?
#
loop_
_entity_poly.entity_id
_entity_poly.type
_entity_poly.pdbx_seq_one_letter_code
_entity_poly.pdbx_strand_id
1 'polypeptide(L)'
;MDVGQCPVEDDSINPKPVSDSLNYTIFVKSFIEFPKFNTFNLTNIGYDSNYLKSCIFHRKKESHCTIFRVNDLLKTVENDGDDERGKMLASCDVIRVKIDWDCNLDKPLNECRPEYTFGRLDSPYKIERFSFGFNFRFASHWKCSNRSFRTLTKAFGLRFIIAVTGKAGLAIFIYAIVALNFGQTVLDFTGYRFSVLPKQLSELEKLQEQLQKYEDDRQMLEEQREQYERDRQEIEQQINGIKRQIQQLELEIKEVTMGMQQLENEIKRIQQE
;
A
#
# COMPACT_ATOMS: atom_id res chain seq x y z
N MET A 1 -36.30 5.26 54.86
CA MET A 1 -35.68 6.58 55.11
C MET A 1 -34.66 6.78 54.03
N ASP A 2 -34.94 7.64 53.06
CA ASP A 2 -33.98 7.94 52.00
C ASP A 2 -32.86 8.80 52.58
N VAL A 3 -31.69 8.19 52.75
CA VAL A 3 -30.49 8.87 53.23
C VAL A 3 -29.86 9.55 52.03
N GLY A 4 -30.03 10.86 51.91
CA GLY A 4 -29.57 11.60 50.75
C GLY A 4 -29.72 13.10 50.90
N GLN A 5 -29.27 13.82 49.87
CA GLN A 5 -29.43 15.26 49.80
C GLN A 5 -30.80 15.59 49.24
N CYS A 6 -31.58 16.35 50.01
CA CYS A 6 -32.98 16.64 49.70
C CYS A 6 -33.21 18.15 49.56
N PRO A 7 -34.08 18.58 48.62
CA PRO A 7 -34.80 17.77 47.64
C PRO A 7 -33.88 17.18 46.55
N VAL A 8 -34.33 16.08 45.95
CA VAL A 8 -33.68 15.46 44.79
C VAL A 8 -33.92 16.34 43.56
N GLU A 9 -32.96 16.35 42.63
CA GLU A 9 -33.07 17.04 41.34
C GLU A 9 -34.23 16.46 40.51
N ASP A 10 -35.04 17.34 39.92
CA ASP A 10 -36.05 16.97 38.92
C ASP A 10 -35.48 17.17 37.50
N ASP A 11 -35.22 16.06 36.82
CA ASP A 11 -34.63 16.06 35.47
C ASP A 11 -35.68 16.12 34.34
N SER A 12 -36.96 16.35 34.67
CA SER A 12 -38.02 16.52 33.67
C SER A 12 -38.06 17.93 33.05
N ILE A 13 -37.39 18.89 33.68
CA ILE A 13 -37.38 20.30 33.26
C ILE A 13 -36.23 20.55 32.28
N ASN A 14 -36.57 20.81 31.01
CA ASN A 14 -35.58 21.20 30.00
C ASN A 14 -35.44 22.73 29.94
N PRO A 15 -34.28 23.31 30.32
CA PRO A 15 -34.06 24.74 30.25
C PRO A 15 -33.96 25.23 28.80
N LYS A 16 -34.40 26.46 28.54
CA LYS A 16 -34.23 27.10 27.23
C LYS A 16 -32.74 27.46 27.01
N PRO A 17 -32.20 27.24 25.80
CA PRO A 17 -30.83 27.66 25.50
C PRO A 17 -30.66 29.17 25.57
N VAL A 18 -29.47 29.62 25.98
CA VAL A 18 -29.13 31.04 26.08
C VAL A 18 -28.81 31.58 24.68
N SER A 19 -29.76 32.25 24.03
CA SER A 19 -29.63 32.76 22.67
C SER A 19 -28.43 33.69 22.48
N ASP A 20 -28.10 34.49 23.49
CA ASP A 20 -27.01 35.48 23.43
C ASP A 20 -25.63 34.82 23.27
N SER A 21 -25.50 33.54 23.66
CA SER A 21 -24.26 32.78 23.52
C SER A 21 -23.80 32.64 22.06
N LEU A 22 -24.72 32.74 21.09
CA LEU A 22 -24.39 32.75 19.67
C LEU A 22 -23.52 33.94 19.25
N ASN A 23 -23.64 35.07 19.96
CA ASN A 23 -22.87 36.27 19.69
C ASN A 23 -21.54 36.32 20.47
N TYR A 24 -21.27 35.33 21.32
CA TYR A 24 -19.99 35.25 22.02
C TYR A 24 -18.86 34.97 21.04
N THR A 25 -17.67 35.41 21.42
CA THR A 25 -16.45 35.24 20.65
C THR A 25 -15.42 34.45 21.46
N ILE A 26 -14.69 33.59 20.75
CA ILE A 26 -13.63 32.75 21.30
C ILE A 26 -12.32 33.24 20.71
N PHE A 27 -11.46 33.79 21.55
CA PHE A 27 -10.10 34.14 21.17
C PHE A 27 -9.16 32.98 21.48
N VAL A 28 -8.47 32.47 20.46
CA VAL A 28 -7.52 31.36 20.61
C VAL A 28 -6.11 31.85 20.39
N LYS A 29 -5.29 31.74 21.44
CA LYS A 29 -3.85 32.02 21.41
C LYS A 29 -3.09 30.69 21.34
N SER A 30 -2.34 30.49 20.27
CA SER A 30 -1.56 29.28 20.04
C SER A 30 -0.11 29.64 19.74
N PHE A 31 0.80 28.93 20.40
CA PHE A 31 2.24 29.02 20.20
C PHE A 31 2.75 27.65 19.80
N ILE A 32 3.57 27.60 18.75
CA ILE A 32 4.23 26.37 18.32
C ILE A 32 5.74 26.58 18.19
N GLU A 33 6.45 25.47 18.34
CA GLU A 33 7.88 25.36 18.21
C GLU A 33 8.16 24.09 17.41
N PHE A 34 9.19 24.15 16.55
CA PHE A 34 9.73 22.97 15.90
C PHE A 34 11.15 22.73 16.43
N PRO A 35 11.32 21.93 17.51
CA PRO A 35 12.59 21.83 18.23
C PRO A 35 13.73 21.36 17.34
N LYS A 36 13.43 20.46 16.40
CA LYS A 36 14.40 19.90 15.44
C LYS A 36 15.09 20.96 14.57
N PHE A 37 14.40 22.06 14.29
CA PHE A 37 14.89 23.10 13.38
C PHE A 37 15.33 24.37 14.11
N ASN A 38 15.34 24.37 15.45
CA ASN A 38 15.55 25.57 16.27
C ASN A 38 14.62 26.74 15.86
N THR A 39 13.43 26.42 15.36
CA THR A 39 12.42 27.44 15.04
C THR A 39 11.73 27.81 16.34
N PHE A 40 12.03 28.99 16.87
CA PHE A 40 11.46 29.47 18.10
C PHE A 40 10.20 30.32 17.85
N ASN A 41 9.13 30.00 18.59
CA ASN A 41 8.03 30.91 18.92
C ASN A 41 7.17 31.42 17.75
N LEU A 42 6.69 30.51 16.88
CA LEU A 42 5.64 30.87 15.94
C LEU A 42 4.31 31.01 16.71
N THR A 43 3.56 32.06 16.37
CA THR A 43 2.28 32.39 17.02
C THR A 43 1.23 32.64 15.97
N ASN A 44 0.00 32.19 16.24
CA ASN A 44 -1.13 32.48 15.36
C ASN A 44 -1.58 33.94 15.44
N ILE A 45 -1.11 34.67 16.45
CA ILE A 45 -1.45 36.07 16.68
C ILE A 45 -0.50 36.96 15.88
N GLY A 46 -1.05 37.75 14.96
CA GLY A 46 -0.29 38.78 14.25
C GLY A 46 0.20 39.89 15.18
N TYR A 47 1.23 40.62 14.76
CA TYR A 47 1.83 41.71 15.55
C TYR A 47 0.92 42.94 15.72
N ASP A 48 -0.12 43.09 14.88
CA ASP A 48 -1.04 44.22 14.93
C ASP A 48 -2.16 44.01 15.97
N SER A 49 -2.00 44.66 17.11
CA SER A 49 -3.00 44.65 18.18
C SER A 49 -4.33 45.32 17.80
N ASN A 50 -4.34 46.23 16.82
CA ASN A 50 -5.58 46.88 16.39
C ASN A 50 -6.40 45.98 15.49
N TYR A 51 -5.75 45.21 14.61
CA TYR A 51 -6.41 44.17 13.80
C TYR A 51 -7.19 43.18 14.68
N LEU A 52 -6.57 42.69 15.77
CA LEU A 52 -7.19 41.73 16.67
C LEU A 52 -8.40 42.28 17.42
N LYS A 53 -8.54 43.60 17.60
CA LYS A 53 -9.69 44.17 18.31
C LYS A 53 -10.99 44.09 17.49
N SER A 54 -10.89 44.08 16.17
CA SER A 54 -12.04 44.17 15.27
C SER A 54 -12.21 42.96 14.36
N CYS A 55 -11.19 42.12 14.19
CA CYS A 55 -11.29 40.98 13.28
C CYS A 55 -12.25 39.91 13.83
N ILE A 56 -12.98 39.26 12.92
CA ILE A 56 -13.73 38.04 13.17
C ILE A 56 -13.36 37.08 12.05
N PHE A 57 -13.04 35.84 12.41
CA PHE A 57 -12.63 34.82 11.44
C PHE A 57 -13.67 34.63 10.33
N HIS A 58 -13.20 34.62 9.09
CA HIS A 58 -14.00 34.25 7.93
C HIS A 58 -13.11 33.55 6.90
N ARG A 59 -13.46 32.32 6.52
CA ARG A 59 -12.64 31.43 5.68
C ARG A 59 -12.04 32.07 4.42
N LYS A 60 -12.75 32.99 3.78
CA LYS A 60 -12.29 33.69 2.55
C LYS A 60 -11.81 35.13 2.73
N LYS A 61 -12.27 35.82 3.77
CA LYS A 61 -12.07 37.28 3.93
C LYS A 61 -11.04 37.57 5.01
N GLU A 62 -11.11 36.82 6.11
CA GLU A 62 -10.33 37.00 7.32
C GLU A 62 -9.87 35.63 7.85
N SER A 63 -9.12 34.89 7.01
CA SER A 63 -8.70 33.51 7.32
C SER A 63 -7.65 33.43 8.43
N HIS A 64 -6.97 34.54 8.73
CA HIS A 64 -5.91 34.61 9.73
C HIS A 64 -6.37 35.12 11.11
N CYS A 65 -7.61 35.61 11.22
CA CYS A 65 -8.13 36.09 12.49
C CYS A 65 -8.32 34.92 13.48
N THR A 66 -7.92 35.14 14.73
CA THR A 66 -7.93 34.12 15.80
C THR A 66 -9.14 34.24 16.73
N ILE A 67 -10.10 35.09 16.35
CA ILE A 67 -11.35 35.35 17.07
C ILE A 67 -12.49 34.72 16.30
N PHE A 68 -13.17 33.76 16.93
CA PHE A 68 -14.23 32.98 16.32
C PHE A 68 -15.57 33.32 16.99
N ARG A 69 -16.57 33.75 16.21
CA ARG A 69 -17.93 33.91 16.73
C ARG A 69 -18.62 32.55 16.78
N VAL A 70 -19.29 32.25 17.89
CA VAL A 70 -19.95 30.95 18.12
C VAL A 70 -20.96 30.63 17.02
N ASN A 71 -21.79 31.60 16.61
CA ASN A 71 -22.73 31.41 15.50
C ASN A 71 -22.06 31.02 14.18
N ASP A 72 -20.92 31.64 13.86
CA ASP A 72 -20.21 31.39 12.59
C ASP A 72 -19.53 30.02 12.62
N LEU A 73 -19.04 29.58 13.79
CA LEU A 73 -18.56 28.22 14.01
C LEU A 73 -19.67 27.18 13.80
N LEU A 74 -20.82 27.37 14.44
CA LEU A 74 -21.97 26.47 14.33
C LEU A 74 -22.47 26.34 12.89
N LYS A 75 -22.54 27.47 12.16
CA LYS A 75 -22.86 27.48 10.72
C LYS A 75 -21.84 26.77 9.85
N THR A 76 -20.57 26.74 10.28
CA THR A 76 -19.49 26.08 9.53
C THR A 76 -19.51 24.57 9.73
N VAL A 77 -19.83 24.10 10.95
CA VAL A 77 -19.87 22.67 11.26
C VAL A 77 -21.19 22.01 10.89
N GLU A 78 -22.29 22.77 10.86
CA GLU A 78 -23.64 22.27 10.57
C GLU A 78 -24.35 23.10 9.50
N ASN A 79 -24.58 22.46 8.36
CA ASN A 79 -25.22 23.06 7.17
C ASN A 79 -26.71 22.74 7.09
N ASP A 80 -27.22 21.75 7.85
CA ASP A 80 -28.59 21.22 7.73
C ASP A 80 -29.71 22.14 8.28
N GLY A 81 -29.38 23.39 8.64
CA GLY A 81 -30.34 24.43 8.98
C GLY A 81 -30.47 24.76 10.47
N ASP A 82 -31.41 25.65 10.80
CA ASP A 82 -31.54 26.21 12.15
C ASP A 82 -32.07 25.23 13.21
N ASP A 83 -32.75 24.15 12.80
CA ASP A 83 -33.29 23.13 13.73
C ASP A 83 -32.19 22.34 14.42
N GLU A 84 -31.21 21.83 13.66
CA GLU A 84 -30.08 21.09 14.22
C GLU A 84 -29.21 22.02 15.09
N ARG A 85 -28.95 23.25 14.64
CA ARG A 85 -28.22 24.25 15.44
C ARG A 85 -28.94 24.61 16.74
N GLY A 86 -30.28 24.70 16.72
CA GLY A 86 -31.09 24.90 17.91
C GLY A 86 -30.94 23.76 18.90
N LYS A 87 -30.93 22.52 18.40
CA LYS A 87 -30.67 21.31 19.22
C LYS A 87 -29.24 21.27 19.76
N MET A 88 -28.24 21.67 18.98
CA MET A 88 -26.85 21.79 19.46
C MET A 88 -26.73 22.76 20.64
N LEU A 89 -27.49 23.87 20.63
CA LEU A 89 -27.51 24.81 21.75
C LEU A 89 -28.29 24.29 22.96
N ALA A 90 -29.38 23.55 22.75
CA ALA A 90 -30.23 23.04 23.82
C ALA A 90 -29.64 21.78 24.49
N SER A 91 -29.19 20.83 23.68
CA SER A 91 -28.78 19.49 24.12
C SER A 91 -27.25 19.33 24.18
N CYS A 92 -26.50 20.31 23.67
CA CYS A 92 -25.04 20.45 23.76
C CYS A 92 -24.21 19.55 22.85
N ASP A 93 -23.04 20.02 22.48
CA ASP A 93 -22.25 19.41 21.41
C ASP A 93 -20.75 19.57 21.69
N VAL A 94 -19.94 18.72 21.08
CA VAL A 94 -18.48 18.78 21.14
C VAL A 94 -17.93 19.21 19.78
N ILE A 95 -17.42 20.43 19.72
CA ILE A 95 -16.89 21.05 18.49
C ILE A 95 -15.36 21.02 18.54
N ARG A 96 -14.73 20.46 17.52
CA ARG A 96 -13.29 20.54 17.30
C ARG A 96 -12.93 21.81 16.53
N VAL A 97 -11.99 22.58 17.07
CA VAL A 97 -11.26 23.63 16.37
C VAL A 97 -9.85 23.11 16.12
N LYS A 98 -9.57 22.70 14.87
CA LYS A 98 -8.24 22.25 14.45
C LYS A 98 -7.43 23.44 13.94
N ILE A 99 -6.23 23.62 14.48
CA ILE A 99 -5.24 24.61 14.07
C ILE A 99 -4.08 23.83 13.46
N ASP A 100 -3.95 23.86 12.13
CA ASP A 100 -2.94 23.11 11.42
C ASP A 100 -1.82 24.02 10.94
N TRP A 101 -0.57 23.65 11.24
CA TRP A 101 0.62 24.37 10.82
C TRP A 101 1.40 23.50 9.85
N ASP A 102 1.33 23.79 8.54
CA ASP A 102 2.17 23.15 7.53
C ASP A 102 3.18 24.17 7.00
N CYS A 103 4.40 24.09 7.52
CA CYS A 103 5.40 25.13 7.34
C CYS A 103 6.59 24.65 6.53
N ASN A 104 6.79 25.30 5.39
CA ASN A 104 8.04 25.20 4.66
C ASN A 104 9.05 26.19 5.26
N LEU A 105 10.05 25.68 5.99
CA LEU A 105 11.10 26.46 6.63
C LEU A 105 12.21 26.92 5.67
N ASP A 106 12.14 26.54 4.39
CA ASP A 106 12.97 27.16 3.34
C ASP A 106 12.50 28.59 3.01
N LYS A 107 11.28 28.93 3.43
CA LYS A 107 10.67 30.24 3.24
C LYS A 107 10.76 31.11 4.50
N PRO A 108 10.54 32.42 4.37
CA PRO A 108 10.40 33.31 5.52
C PRO A 108 9.35 32.83 6.53
N LEU A 109 9.67 32.89 7.83
CA LEU A 109 8.81 32.40 8.92
C LEU A 109 7.44 33.10 8.99
N ASN A 110 7.28 34.28 8.40
CA ASN A 110 6.00 35.01 8.37
C ASN A 110 4.98 34.41 7.38
N GLU A 111 5.42 33.56 6.44
CA GLU A 111 4.55 32.79 5.53
C GLU A 111 4.00 31.52 6.20
N CYS A 112 4.68 31.02 7.23
CA CYS A 112 4.19 29.91 8.06
C CYS A 112 3.03 30.42 8.92
N ARG A 113 1.81 30.18 8.46
CA ARG A 113 0.56 30.61 9.11
C ARG A 113 -0.35 29.40 9.33
N PRO A 114 -1.16 29.40 10.39
CA PRO A 114 -2.05 28.29 10.66
C PRO A 114 -3.27 28.31 9.74
N GLU A 115 -3.77 27.12 9.44
CA GLU A 115 -5.07 26.91 8.83
C GLU A 115 -6.08 26.42 9.88
N TYR A 116 -7.27 27.01 9.86
CA TYR A 116 -8.34 26.67 10.80
C TYR A 116 -9.38 25.77 10.14
N THR A 117 -9.64 24.62 10.75
CA THR A 117 -10.70 23.70 10.33
C THR A 117 -11.60 23.38 11.51
N PHE A 118 -12.90 23.37 11.28
CA PHE A 118 -13.92 23.12 12.30
C PHE A 118 -14.64 21.83 11.99
N GLY A 119 -15.01 21.09 13.03
CA GLY A 119 -15.81 19.89 12.87
C GLY A 119 -16.55 19.52 14.14
N ARG A 120 -17.68 18.86 13.97
CA ARG A 120 -18.46 18.23 15.04
C ARG A 120 -17.83 16.88 15.40
N LEU A 121 -17.72 16.55 16.69
CA LEU A 121 -17.12 15.28 17.17
C LEU A 121 -18.14 14.28 17.72
N ASP A 122 -19.29 14.75 18.20
CA ASP A 122 -20.43 13.90 18.52
C ASP A 122 -21.21 13.55 17.23
N SER A 123 -22.30 12.82 17.38
CA SER A 123 -23.11 12.39 16.24
C SER A 123 -24.38 13.24 16.12
N PRO A 124 -24.84 13.50 14.89
CA PRO A 124 -26.06 14.27 14.65
C PRO A 124 -27.27 13.77 15.42
N TYR A 125 -28.14 14.69 15.85
CA TYR A 125 -29.34 14.38 16.65
C TYR A 125 -30.39 13.57 15.89
N LYS A 126 -30.27 13.50 14.56
CA LYS A 126 -31.10 12.66 13.68
C LYS A 126 -30.83 11.16 13.85
N ILE A 127 -29.75 10.76 14.53
CA ILE A 127 -29.36 9.37 14.75
C ILE A 127 -29.78 8.95 16.15
N GLU A 128 -30.64 7.93 16.27
CA GLU A 128 -31.11 7.43 17.57
C GLU A 128 -29.96 6.89 18.43
N ARG A 129 -29.87 7.37 19.67
CA ARG A 129 -28.87 6.93 20.65
C ARG A 129 -29.39 6.99 22.08
N PHE A 130 -28.74 6.22 22.94
CA PHE A 130 -29.01 6.17 24.39
C PHE A 130 -28.69 7.49 25.10
N SER A 131 -27.75 8.29 24.58
CA SER A 131 -27.36 9.57 25.17
C SER A 131 -27.20 10.62 24.08
N PHE A 132 -27.89 11.75 24.26
CA PHE A 132 -27.82 12.90 23.37
C PHE A 132 -27.02 14.03 24.04
N GLY A 133 -26.04 14.54 23.30
CA GLY A 133 -25.27 15.73 23.63
C GLY A 133 -24.29 15.61 24.80
N PHE A 134 -24.05 16.71 25.52
CA PHE A 134 -23.02 16.83 26.56
C PHE A 134 -23.49 17.64 27.78
N ASN A 135 -23.55 17.02 28.95
CA ASN A 135 -23.90 17.70 30.21
C ASN A 135 -22.99 17.25 31.36
N PHE A 136 -22.87 18.09 32.38
CA PHE A 136 -22.16 17.76 33.62
C PHE A 136 -22.86 18.39 34.82
N ARG A 137 -22.68 17.78 35.99
CA ARG A 137 -23.23 18.26 37.26
C ARG A 137 -22.10 18.73 38.18
N PHE A 138 -22.29 19.88 38.81
CA PHE A 138 -21.40 20.38 39.85
C PHE A 138 -22.21 21.01 40.99
N ALA A 139 -21.62 21.12 42.17
CA ALA A 139 -22.31 21.60 43.35
C ALA A 139 -21.52 22.72 44.04
N SER A 140 -22.18 23.85 44.28
CA SER A 140 -21.68 24.89 45.17
C SER A 140 -22.16 24.61 46.60
N HIS A 141 -21.22 24.52 47.54
CA HIS A 141 -21.52 24.17 48.93
C HIS A 141 -21.43 25.42 49.80
N TRP A 142 -22.41 25.61 50.68
CA TRP A 142 -22.46 26.76 51.58
C TRP A 142 -23.09 26.36 52.92
N LYS A 143 -22.88 27.18 53.96
CA LYS A 143 -23.40 26.93 55.30
C LYS A 143 -24.24 28.11 55.76
N CYS A 144 -25.36 27.82 56.41
CA CYS A 144 -26.20 28.82 57.06
C CYS A 144 -26.73 28.23 58.38
N SER A 145 -26.63 29.00 59.47
CA SER A 145 -27.11 28.61 60.81
C SER A 145 -26.70 27.19 61.24
N ASN A 146 -25.40 26.87 61.14
CA ASN A 146 -24.80 25.56 61.43
C ASN A 146 -25.35 24.36 60.61
N ARG A 147 -26.10 24.61 59.55
CA ARG A 147 -26.52 23.58 58.57
C ARG A 147 -25.73 23.74 57.28
N SER A 148 -25.34 22.62 56.69
CA SER A 148 -24.69 22.56 55.39
C SER A 148 -25.75 22.44 54.30
N PHE A 149 -25.62 23.29 53.28
CA PHE A 149 -26.46 23.32 52.10
C PHE A 149 -25.60 23.15 50.84
N ARG A 150 -26.24 22.74 49.75
CA ARG A 150 -25.65 22.82 48.42
C ARG A 150 -26.63 23.39 47.42
N THR A 151 -26.09 23.99 46.39
CA THR A 151 -26.79 24.26 45.14
C THR A 151 -26.19 23.34 44.09
N LEU A 152 -26.96 22.32 43.68
CA LEU A 152 -26.58 21.42 42.58
C LEU A 152 -26.98 22.07 41.26
N THR A 153 -26.05 22.10 40.31
CA THR A 153 -26.26 22.67 38.98
C THR A 153 -25.94 21.61 37.93
N LYS A 154 -26.93 21.27 37.11
CA LYS A 154 -26.73 20.52 35.85
C LYS A 154 -26.53 21.55 34.74
N ALA A 155 -25.35 21.52 34.12
CA ALA A 155 -24.97 22.46 33.07
C ALA A 155 -24.96 21.78 31.71
N PHE A 156 -25.49 22.53 30.75
CA PHE A 156 -25.57 22.24 29.34
C PHE A 156 -24.76 23.33 28.63
N GLY A 157 -23.71 22.97 27.89
CA GLY A 157 -23.03 23.91 27.01
C GLY A 157 -22.21 23.25 25.91
N LEU A 158 -21.80 24.05 24.93
CA LEU A 158 -20.87 23.64 23.88
C LEU A 158 -19.47 23.41 24.45
N ARG A 159 -18.86 22.27 24.12
CA ARG A 159 -17.47 21.98 24.44
C ARG A 159 -16.59 22.20 23.22
N PHE A 160 -15.71 23.18 23.27
CA PHE A 160 -14.71 23.40 22.23
C PHE A 160 -13.42 22.64 22.56
N ILE A 161 -12.98 21.78 21.64
CA ILE A 161 -11.69 21.08 21.72
C ILE A 161 -10.74 21.74 20.73
N ILE A 162 -9.74 22.45 21.25
CA ILE A 162 -8.68 23.05 20.45
C ILE A 162 -7.61 21.98 20.20
N ALA A 163 -7.45 21.56 18.95
CA ALA A 163 -6.45 20.59 18.52
C ALA A 163 -5.41 21.27 17.65
N VAL A 164 -4.15 21.32 18.09
CA VAL A 164 -3.05 21.95 17.35
C VAL A 164 -2.19 20.87 16.74
N THR A 165 -1.98 20.91 15.42
CA THR A 165 -1.09 20.02 14.69
C THR A 165 -0.05 20.83 13.94
N GLY A 166 1.17 20.29 13.81
CA GLY A 166 2.27 20.98 13.17
C GLY A 166 3.19 20.03 12.42
N LYS A 167 3.51 20.40 11.19
CA LYS A 167 4.50 19.78 10.32
C LYS A 167 5.40 20.88 9.80
N ALA A 168 6.71 20.63 9.87
CA ALA A 168 7.70 21.52 9.28
C ALA A 168 8.67 20.73 8.41
N GLY A 169 9.01 21.29 7.27
CA GLY A 169 10.07 20.80 6.39
C GLY A 169 11.14 21.86 6.22
N LEU A 170 12.40 21.46 6.30
CA LEU A 170 13.56 22.26 5.91
C LEU A 170 14.37 21.42 4.92
N ALA A 171 14.66 21.95 3.74
CA ALA A 171 15.50 21.29 2.77
C ALA A 171 16.95 21.24 3.30
N ILE A 172 17.35 20.07 3.79
CA ILE A 172 18.73 19.82 4.18
C ILE A 172 19.47 19.30 2.95
N PHE A 173 20.63 19.90 2.65
CA PHE A 173 21.47 19.56 1.49
C PHE A 173 21.75 18.05 1.36
N ILE A 174 21.88 17.35 2.48
CA ILE A 174 22.10 15.89 2.48
C ILE A 174 20.94 15.12 1.84
N TYR A 175 19.69 15.53 2.03
CA TYR A 175 18.53 14.88 1.41
C TYR A 175 18.47 15.15 -0.09
N ALA A 176 18.94 16.32 -0.54
CA ALA A 176 19.08 16.61 -1.97
C ALA A 176 20.14 15.70 -2.62
N ILE A 177 21.31 15.53 -2.00
CA ILE A 177 22.34 14.60 -2.49
C ILE A 177 21.79 13.18 -2.57
N VAL A 178 21.12 12.71 -1.52
CA VAL A 178 20.52 11.36 -1.49
C VAL A 178 19.51 11.20 -2.62
N ALA A 179 18.61 12.16 -2.81
CA ALA A 179 17.61 12.13 -3.88
C ALA A 179 18.25 12.09 -5.29
N LEU A 180 19.33 12.85 -5.51
CA LEU A 180 20.07 12.83 -6.78
C LEU A 180 20.74 11.48 -7.05
N ASN A 181 21.39 10.87 -6.04
CA ASN A 181 22.01 9.56 -6.19
C ASN A 181 20.97 8.47 -6.48
N PHE A 182 19.83 8.48 -5.80
CA PHE A 182 18.74 7.56 -6.11
C PHE A 182 18.19 7.78 -7.52
N GLY A 183 18.01 9.03 -7.94
CA GLY A 183 17.62 9.36 -9.32
C GLY A 183 18.57 8.76 -10.35
N GLN A 184 19.89 8.87 -10.12
CA GLN A 184 20.89 8.30 -11.02
C GLN A 184 20.81 6.77 -11.08
N THR A 185 20.68 6.07 -9.95
CA THR A 185 20.59 4.60 -9.94
C THR A 185 19.37 4.07 -10.71
N VAL A 186 18.24 4.77 -10.64
CA VAL A 186 17.04 4.40 -11.42
C VAL A 186 17.29 4.57 -12.92
N LEU A 187 17.92 5.69 -13.33
CA LEU A 187 18.30 5.93 -14.71
C LEU A 187 19.27 4.86 -15.23
N ASP A 188 20.28 4.49 -14.44
CA ASP A 188 21.26 3.46 -14.80
C ASP A 188 20.60 2.09 -14.99
N PHE A 189 19.66 1.71 -14.10
CA PHE A 189 18.92 0.45 -14.21
C PHE A 189 18.02 0.43 -15.46
N THR A 190 17.37 1.55 -15.78
CA THR A 190 16.62 1.65 -17.04
C THR A 190 17.54 1.54 -18.26
N GLY A 191 18.71 2.18 -18.23
CA GLY A 191 19.71 2.08 -19.28
C GLY A 191 20.18 0.64 -19.50
N TYR A 192 20.43 -0.11 -18.41
CA TYR A 192 20.80 -1.53 -18.48
C TYR A 192 19.72 -2.39 -19.15
N ARG A 193 18.45 -2.18 -18.78
CA ARG A 193 17.29 -2.90 -19.36
C ARG A 193 17.15 -2.67 -20.86
N PHE A 194 17.43 -1.47 -21.36
CA PHE A 194 17.28 -1.15 -22.79
C PHE A 194 18.52 -1.48 -23.63
N SER A 195 19.73 -1.47 -23.05
CA SER A 195 20.97 -1.60 -23.83
C SER A 195 21.64 -2.97 -23.73
N VAL A 196 21.61 -3.61 -22.55
CA VAL A 196 22.35 -4.85 -22.27
C VAL A 196 21.44 -6.06 -22.31
N LEU A 197 20.26 -5.97 -21.67
CA LEU A 197 19.30 -7.08 -21.59
C LEU A 197 18.90 -7.64 -22.97
N PRO A 198 18.60 -6.81 -24.00
CA PRO A 198 18.21 -7.34 -25.32
C PRO A 198 19.36 -8.03 -26.04
N LYS A 199 20.60 -7.55 -25.85
CA LYS A 199 21.79 -8.18 -26.45
C LYS A 199 22.05 -9.55 -25.84
N GLN A 200 22.03 -9.65 -24.51
CA GLN A 200 22.16 -10.93 -23.80
C GLN A 200 21.04 -11.90 -24.18
N LEU A 201 19.80 -11.41 -24.32
CA LEU A 201 18.68 -12.24 -24.73
C LEU A 201 18.89 -12.78 -26.16
N SER A 202 19.36 -11.93 -27.09
CA SER A 202 19.65 -12.35 -28.47
C SER A 202 20.82 -13.34 -28.58
N GLU A 203 21.83 -13.23 -27.72
CA GLU A 203 22.94 -14.18 -27.67
C GLU A 203 22.50 -15.54 -27.10
N LEU A 204 21.64 -15.52 -26.08
CA LEU A 204 21.00 -16.72 -25.53
C LEU A 204 20.13 -17.43 -26.56
N GLU A 205 19.31 -16.70 -27.32
CA GLU A 205 18.49 -17.27 -28.40
C GLU A 205 19.35 -17.96 -29.47
N LYS A 206 20.45 -17.32 -29.91
CA LYS A 206 21.39 -17.93 -30.86
C LYS A 206 22.06 -19.20 -30.32
N LEU A 207 22.45 -19.20 -29.04
CA LEU A 207 23.04 -20.37 -28.40
C LEU A 207 22.02 -21.53 -28.30
N GLN A 208 20.75 -21.22 -28.01
CA GLN A 208 19.68 -22.21 -28.01
C GLN A 208 19.45 -22.81 -29.40
N GLU A 209 19.42 -22.00 -30.45
CA GLU A 209 19.31 -22.48 -31.83
C GLU A 209 20.48 -23.39 -32.23
N GLN A 210 21.71 -23.04 -31.82
CA GLN A 210 22.90 -23.86 -32.09
C GLN A 210 22.87 -25.20 -31.34
N LEU A 211 22.42 -25.20 -30.08
CA LEU A 211 22.25 -26.41 -29.29
C LEU A 211 21.22 -27.34 -29.93
N GLN A 212 20.06 -26.79 -30.33
CA GLN A 212 19.02 -27.57 -31.00
C GLN A 212 19.55 -28.23 -32.28
N LYS A 213 20.27 -27.47 -33.11
CA LYS A 213 20.87 -28.01 -34.34
C LYS A 213 21.86 -29.14 -34.05
N TYR A 214 22.69 -28.99 -33.02
CA TYR A 214 23.66 -30.02 -32.65
C TYR A 214 22.96 -31.30 -32.14
N GLU A 215 21.85 -31.17 -31.41
CA GLU A 215 21.03 -32.30 -30.98
C GLU A 215 20.39 -33.01 -32.19
N ASP A 216 19.84 -32.27 -33.14
CA ASP A 216 19.24 -32.82 -34.36
C ASP A 216 20.29 -33.57 -35.23
N ASP A 217 21.47 -32.97 -35.42
CA ASP A 217 22.58 -33.59 -36.17
C ASP A 217 23.07 -34.88 -35.48
N ARG A 218 23.10 -34.88 -34.14
CA ARG A 218 23.45 -36.06 -33.35
C ARG A 218 22.45 -37.19 -33.54
N GLN A 219 21.16 -36.87 -33.53
CA GLN A 219 20.09 -37.84 -33.75
C GLN A 219 20.17 -38.46 -35.15
N MET A 220 20.40 -37.65 -36.19
CA MET A 220 20.59 -38.17 -37.55
C MET A 220 21.80 -39.12 -37.66
N LEU A 221 22.90 -38.81 -36.98
CA LEU A 221 24.09 -39.68 -36.94
C LEU A 221 23.81 -41.00 -36.24
N GLU A 222 23.03 -40.99 -35.16
CA GLU A 222 22.59 -42.21 -34.46
C GLU A 222 21.71 -43.08 -35.38
N GLU A 223 20.74 -42.48 -36.07
CA GLU A 223 19.88 -43.19 -37.04
C GLU A 223 20.68 -43.80 -38.20
N GLN A 224 21.67 -43.08 -38.73
CA GLN A 224 22.56 -43.59 -39.78
C GLN A 224 23.40 -44.77 -39.27
N ARG A 225 23.93 -44.69 -38.04
CA ARG A 225 24.68 -45.79 -37.43
C ARG A 225 23.79 -47.03 -37.28
N GLU A 226 22.56 -46.89 -36.79
CA GLU A 226 21.63 -48.00 -36.67
C GLU A 226 21.28 -48.61 -38.04
N GLN A 227 21.10 -47.78 -39.07
CA GLN A 227 20.86 -48.28 -40.43
C GLN A 227 22.05 -49.09 -40.94
N TYR A 228 23.27 -48.58 -40.76
CA TYR A 228 24.47 -49.29 -41.18
C TYR A 228 24.64 -50.63 -40.45
N GLU A 229 24.29 -50.68 -39.15
CA GLU A 229 24.30 -51.93 -38.39
C GLU A 229 23.26 -52.94 -38.90
N ARG A 230 22.07 -52.50 -39.31
CA ARG A 230 21.05 -53.36 -39.94
C ARG A 230 21.55 -53.92 -41.28
N ASP A 231 22.06 -53.06 -42.15
CA ASP A 231 22.57 -53.46 -43.47
C ASP A 231 23.73 -54.45 -43.33
N ARG A 232 24.62 -54.22 -42.35
CA ARG A 232 25.71 -55.15 -42.04
C ARG A 232 25.19 -56.53 -41.60
N GLN A 233 24.18 -56.57 -40.73
CA GLN A 233 23.58 -57.84 -40.29
C GLN A 233 22.94 -58.60 -41.47
N GLU A 234 22.28 -57.89 -42.38
CA GLU A 234 21.70 -58.49 -43.58
C GLU A 234 22.77 -59.10 -44.50
N ILE A 235 23.87 -58.37 -44.75
CA ILE A 235 25.00 -58.87 -45.53
C ILE A 235 25.62 -60.11 -44.87
N GLU A 236 25.82 -60.10 -43.55
CA GLU A 236 26.35 -61.26 -42.82
C GLU A 236 25.42 -62.49 -42.93
N GLN A 237 24.10 -62.29 -42.92
CA GLN A 237 23.13 -63.37 -43.15
C GLN A 237 23.24 -63.93 -44.58
N GLN A 238 23.35 -63.06 -45.59
CA GLN A 238 23.52 -63.48 -46.98
C GLN A 238 24.82 -64.27 -47.18
N ILE A 239 25.94 -63.80 -46.62
CA ILE A 239 27.23 -64.51 -46.66
C ILE A 239 27.11 -65.89 -46.03
N ASN A 240 26.44 -66.01 -44.88
CA ASN A 240 26.21 -67.30 -44.22
C ASN A 240 25.28 -68.23 -45.00
N GLY A 241 24.37 -67.68 -45.81
CA GLY A 241 23.55 -68.43 -46.76
C GLY A 241 24.39 -68.99 -47.92
N ILE A 242 25.21 -68.14 -48.55
CA ILE A 242 26.11 -68.55 -49.64
C ILE A 242 27.11 -69.61 -49.17
N LYS A 243 27.70 -69.44 -47.97
CA LYS A 243 28.60 -70.45 -47.38
C LYS A 243 27.95 -71.83 -47.27
N ARG A 244 26.67 -71.90 -46.88
CA ARG A 244 25.93 -73.17 -46.82
C ARG A 244 25.72 -73.79 -48.20
N GLN A 245 25.40 -72.97 -49.21
CA GLN A 245 25.28 -73.43 -50.60
C GLN A 245 26.61 -73.97 -51.14
N ILE A 246 27.73 -73.29 -50.87
CA ILE A 246 29.06 -73.75 -51.26
C ILE A 246 29.39 -75.10 -50.61
N GLN A 247 29.14 -75.27 -49.31
CA GLN A 247 29.36 -76.54 -48.62
C GLN A 247 28.53 -77.68 -49.22
N GLN A 248 27.30 -77.40 -49.65
CA GLN A 248 26.44 -78.38 -50.30
C GLN A 248 26.98 -78.78 -51.68
N LEU A 249 27.41 -77.80 -52.49
CA LEU A 249 28.06 -78.06 -53.79
C LEU A 249 29.36 -78.85 -53.64
N GLU A 250 30.18 -78.57 -52.62
CA GLU A 250 31.41 -79.32 -52.36
C GLU A 250 31.14 -80.79 -52.04
N LEU A 251 30.04 -81.09 -51.35
CA LEU A 251 29.60 -82.47 -51.09
C LEU A 251 29.15 -83.17 -52.38
N GLU A 252 28.34 -82.51 -53.20
CA GLU A 252 27.89 -83.03 -54.49
C GLU A 252 29.08 -83.31 -55.43
N ILE A 253 30.06 -82.40 -55.51
CA ILE A 253 31.27 -82.60 -56.32
C ILE A 253 32.09 -83.80 -55.82
N LYS A 254 32.22 -83.99 -54.51
CA LYS A 254 32.90 -85.16 -53.94
C LYS A 254 32.20 -86.46 -54.34
N GLU A 255 30.87 -86.48 -54.32
CA GLU A 255 30.07 -87.64 -54.71
C GLU A 255 30.26 -87.99 -56.20
N VAL A 256 30.20 -86.98 -57.09
CA VAL A 256 30.45 -87.15 -58.53
C VAL A 256 31.89 -87.63 -58.80
N THR A 257 32.88 -87.08 -58.09
CA THR A 257 34.29 -87.46 -58.27
C THR A 257 34.53 -88.91 -57.86
N MET A 258 33.92 -89.37 -56.76
CA MET A 258 33.96 -90.78 -56.37
C MET A 258 33.31 -91.69 -57.41
N GLY A 259 32.17 -91.26 -57.99
CA GLY A 259 31.52 -91.98 -59.09
C GLY A 259 32.41 -92.09 -60.33
N MET A 260 33.10 -91.02 -60.72
CA MET A 260 34.04 -91.05 -61.85
C MET A 260 35.23 -91.98 -61.60
N GLN A 261 35.80 -92.00 -60.39
CA GLN A 261 36.90 -92.91 -60.05
C GLN A 261 36.47 -94.39 -60.08
N GLN A 262 35.23 -94.70 -59.68
CA GLN A 262 34.68 -96.04 -59.84
C GLN A 262 34.58 -96.45 -61.31
N LEU A 263 34.10 -95.54 -62.17
CA LEU A 263 33.99 -95.78 -63.61
C LEU A 263 35.37 -95.96 -64.28
N GLU A 264 36.36 -95.14 -63.94
CA GLU A 264 37.74 -95.31 -64.42
C GLU A 264 38.33 -96.66 -64.03
N ASN A 265 38.05 -97.12 -62.81
CA ASN A 265 38.50 -98.43 -62.33
C ASN A 265 37.77 -99.60 -63.03
N GLU A 266 36.53 -99.41 -63.49
CA GLU A 266 35.81 -100.36 -64.35
C GLU A 266 36.37 -100.37 -65.78
N ILE A 267 36.62 -99.19 -66.38
CA ILE A 267 37.21 -99.09 -67.73
C ILE A 267 38.60 -99.74 -67.77
N LYS A 268 39.44 -99.51 -66.74
CA LYS A 268 40.74 -100.19 -66.64
C LYS A 268 40.63 -101.70 -66.52
N ARG A 269 39.54 -102.22 -65.92
CA ARG A 269 39.27 -103.67 -65.88
C ARG A 269 38.87 -104.22 -67.24
N ILE A 270 38.07 -103.48 -68.00
CA ILE A 270 37.61 -103.89 -69.34
C ILE A 270 38.75 -103.85 -70.38
N GLN A 271 39.72 -102.94 -70.24
CA GLN A 271 40.88 -102.86 -71.15
C GLN A 271 41.96 -103.93 -70.91
N GLN A 272 41.78 -104.82 -69.93
CA GLN A 272 42.70 -105.92 -69.59
C GLN A 272 42.20 -107.32 -70.00
N GLU A 273 41.07 -107.43 -70.71
CA GLU A 273 40.54 -108.65 -71.35
C GLU A 273 40.59 -108.55 -72.89
#